data_AF-A0A7K3HH84-F1
#
_entry.id   AF-A0A7K3HH84-F1
#
_cell.length_a   1.000
_cell.length_b   1.000
_cell.length_c   1.000
_cell.angle_alpha   90.00
_cell.angle_beta   90.00
_cell.angle_gamma   90.00
#
_symmetry.space_group_name_H-M   'P 1'
#
loop_
_entity.id
_entity.type
_entity.pdbx_description
1 polymer ?
#
loop_
_entity_poly.entity_id
_entity_poly.type
_entity_poly.pdbx_seq_one_letter_code
_entity_poly.pdbx_strand_id
1 'polypeptide(L)'
;MPVFVYGTLRPGGRHHTRLLRGRTDHEEPARLPGAALYEGPGFPYAVEEPGGEVHGHLIAPRAADYGELLAGLDALEGYTPGEPATFYERCARVVLCADGRAVRAWVYFAAEPVARGLRAGGT
;
A
#
# COMPACT_ATOMS: atom_id res chain seq x y z
N MET A 1 11.40 -6.07 4.74
CA MET A 1 10.00 -6.13 5.23
C MET A 1 9.07 -6.14 4.01
N PRO A 2 8.04 -6.99 3.93
CA PRO A 2 7.15 -7.02 2.77
C PRO A 2 6.33 -5.73 2.62
N VAL A 3 5.66 -5.58 1.48
CA VAL A 3 4.80 -4.44 1.16
C VAL A 3 3.38 -4.93 0.94
N PHE A 4 2.38 -4.25 1.52
CA PHE A 4 0.97 -4.52 1.28
C PHE A 4 0.43 -3.54 0.25
N VAL A 5 -0.21 -4.07 -0.79
CA VAL A 5 -0.77 -3.30 -1.89
C VAL A 5 -2.27 -3.56 -2.03
N TYR A 6 -3.05 -2.49 -2.19
CA TYR A 6 -4.52 -2.58 -2.18
C TYR A 6 -5.19 -2.03 -3.46
N GLY A 7 -4.44 -1.33 -4.33
CA GLY A 7 -4.94 -0.69 -5.55
C GLY A 7 -4.34 -1.26 -6.85
N THR A 8 -3.85 -0.37 -7.72
CA THR A 8 -3.36 -0.67 -9.11
C THR A 8 -2.12 -1.58 -9.19
N LEU A 9 -1.56 -1.94 -8.05
CA LEU A 9 -0.42 -2.84 -7.89
C LEU A 9 -0.82 -4.30 -7.62
N ARG A 10 -2.12 -4.62 -7.61
CA ARG A 10 -2.62 -6.01 -7.58
C ARG A 10 -2.20 -6.79 -8.85
N PRO A 11 -2.07 -8.12 -8.81
CA PRO A 11 -1.84 -8.95 -9.99
C PRO A 11 -2.84 -8.62 -11.12
N GLY A 12 -2.33 -8.26 -12.30
CA GLY A 12 -3.14 -7.80 -13.45
C GLY A 12 -3.34 -6.28 -13.54
N GLY A 13 -2.92 -5.51 -12.54
CA GLY A 13 -2.91 -4.06 -12.58
C GLY A 13 -1.77 -3.49 -13.45
N ARG A 14 -2.00 -2.30 -14.03
CA ARG A 14 -1.07 -1.65 -14.98
C ARG A 14 0.35 -1.42 -14.42
N HIS A 15 0.49 -1.29 -13.10
CA HIS A 15 1.79 -1.08 -12.45
C HIS A 15 2.42 -2.38 -11.92
N HIS A 16 1.62 -3.44 -11.72
CA HIS A 16 2.11 -4.74 -11.23
C HIS A 16 3.15 -5.35 -12.18
N THR A 17 2.87 -5.33 -13.49
CA THR A 17 3.81 -5.88 -14.49
C THR A 17 5.14 -5.13 -14.54
N ARG A 18 5.12 -3.82 -14.30
CA ARG A 18 6.32 -2.97 -14.40
C ARG A 18 7.21 -3.02 -13.15
N LEU A 19 6.62 -3.12 -11.97
CA LEU A 19 7.34 -3.00 -10.69
C LEU A 19 7.56 -4.33 -9.97
N LEU A 20 6.66 -5.31 -10.15
CA LEU A 20 6.63 -6.52 -9.32
C LEU A 20 6.96 -7.80 -10.10
N ARG A 21 6.65 -7.85 -11.41
CA ARG A 21 6.86 -9.07 -12.21
C ARG A 21 8.32 -9.52 -12.22
N GLY A 22 8.57 -10.69 -11.65
CA GLY A 22 9.91 -11.31 -11.61
C GLY A 22 10.84 -10.71 -10.56
N ARG A 23 10.33 -9.90 -9.63
CA ARG A 23 11.10 -9.28 -8.51
C ARG A 23 10.59 -9.71 -7.12
N THR A 24 9.62 -10.62 -7.10
CA THR A 24 8.92 -11.09 -5.90
C THR A 24 9.23 -12.56 -5.64
N ASP A 25 9.43 -12.90 -4.36
CA ASP A 25 9.54 -14.29 -3.91
C ASP A 25 8.18 -14.86 -3.54
N HIS A 26 7.27 -14.01 -3.06
CA HIS A 26 5.93 -14.42 -2.66
C HIS A 26 4.92 -13.29 -2.88
N GLU A 27 3.74 -13.65 -3.34
CA GLU A 27 2.57 -12.77 -3.46
C GLU A 27 1.35 -13.52 -2.94
N GLU A 28 0.67 -13.00 -1.93
CA GLU A 28 -0.52 -13.65 -1.37
C GLU A 28 -1.63 -12.65 -1.02
N PRO A 29 -2.92 -13.04 -1.08
CA PRO A 29 -4.00 -12.23 -0.56
C PRO A 29 -3.84 -11.94 0.93
N ALA A 30 -4.05 -10.69 1.31
CA ALA A 30 -3.98 -10.25 2.70
C ALA A 30 -5.03 -9.15 2.98
N ARG A 31 -5.24 -8.86 4.26
CA ARG A 31 -6.20 -7.86 4.75
C ARG A 31 -5.50 -6.88 5.69
N LEU A 32 -5.83 -5.62 5.57
CA LEU A 32 -5.35 -4.55 6.44
C LEU A 32 -6.51 -4.08 7.32
N PRO A 33 -6.54 -4.46 8.61
CA PRO A 33 -7.53 -3.95 9.54
C PRO A 33 -7.23 -2.50 9.94
N GLY A 34 -8.26 -1.77 10.35
CA GLY A 34 -8.15 -0.38 10.81
C GLY A 34 -7.95 0.62 9.66
N ALA A 35 -8.40 0.27 8.46
CA ALA A 35 -8.28 1.11 7.28
C ALA A 35 -9.52 1.00 6.38
N ALA A 36 -9.80 2.07 5.65
CA ALA A 36 -10.83 2.09 4.61
C ALA A 36 -10.25 2.62 3.29
N LEU A 37 -10.83 2.19 2.17
CA LEU A 37 -10.50 2.71 0.85
C LEU A 37 -11.48 3.81 0.46
N TYR A 38 -10.92 4.93 0.02
CA TYR A 38 -11.67 6.02 -0.58
C TYR A 38 -11.32 6.11 -2.07
N GLU A 39 -12.32 6.42 -2.89
CA GLU A 39 -12.09 6.87 -4.26
C GLU A 39 -11.54 8.30 -4.19
N GLY A 40 -10.31 8.49 -4.68
CA GLY A 40 -9.70 9.81 -4.80
C GLY A 40 -9.36 10.13 -6.24
N PRO A 41 -8.94 11.37 -6.52
CA PRO A 41 -8.57 11.78 -7.87
C PRO A 41 -7.42 10.91 -8.41
N GLY A 42 -7.72 10.13 -9.46
CA GLY A 42 -6.76 9.30 -10.20
C GLY A 42 -6.51 7.90 -9.65
N PHE A 43 -6.60 7.70 -8.32
CA PHE A 43 -6.26 6.44 -7.64
C PHE A 43 -7.04 6.24 -6.33
N PRO A 44 -7.20 4.99 -5.87
CA PRO A 44 -7.74 4.72 -4.54
C PRO A 44 -6.73 5.08 -3.44
N TYR A 45 -7.25 5.57 -2.31
CA TYR A 45 -6.46 5.96 -1.15
C TYR A 45 -6.88 5.13 0.07
N ALA A 46 -5.93 4.50 0.75
CA ALA A 46 -6.18 3.94 2.07
C ALA A 46 -6.08 5.04 3.13
N VAL A 47 -7.08 5.12 4.00
CA VAL A 47 -7.13 6.04 5.13
C VAL A 47 -7.31 5.22 6.40
N GLU A 48 -6.64 5.61 7.48
CA GLU A 48 -6.82 4.95 8.77
C GLU A 48 -8.25 5.17 9.28
N GLU A 49 -8.95 4.07 9.53
CA GLU A 49 -10.35 4.06 9.96
C GLU A 49 -10.59 2.89 10.93
N PRO A 50 -10.82 3.16 12.22
CA PRO A 50 -11.12 2.11 13.20
C PRO A 50 -12.36 1.30 12.78
N GLY A 51 -12.23 -0.03 12.77
CA GLY A 51 -13.32 -0.94 12.36
C GLY A 51 -13.41 -1.18 10.85
N GLY A 52 -12.67 -0.44 10.03
CA GLY A 52 -12.53 -0.70 8.60
C GLY A 52 -11.58 -1.87 8.30
N GLU A 53 -11.73 -2.46 7.11
CA GLU A 53 -10.81 -3.46 6.56
C GLU A 53 -10.56 -3.21 5.07
N VAL A 54 -9.30 -3.22 4.66
CA VAL A 54 -8.89 -3.15 3.25
C VAL A 54 -8.37 -4.49 2.78
N HIS A 55 -8.94 -5.02 1.70
CA HIS A 55 -8.44 -6.22 1.05
C HIS A 55 -7.34 -5.87 0.04
N GLY A 56 -6.25 -6.62 0.05
CA GLY A 56 -5.10 -6.39 -0.83
C GLY A 56 -4.25 -7.63 -1.02
N HIS A 57 -2.99 -7.42 -1.39
CA HIS A 57 -1.98 -8.47 -1.49
C HIS A 57 -0.76 -8.08 -0.67
N LEU A 58 -0.21 -9.07 0.05
CA LEU A 58 1.12 -8.99 0.63
C LEU A 58 2.13 -9.43 -0.41
N ILE A 59 3.08 -8.56 -0.69
CA ILE A 59 4.15 -8.77 -1.64
C ILE A 59 5.45 -8.86 -0.87
N ALA A 60 6.16 -9.98 -0.99
CA ALA A 60 7.50 -10.18 -0.48
C ALA A 60 8.51 -10.03 -1.64
N PRO A 61 9.21 -8.89 -1.74
CA PRO A 61 10.28 -8.73 -2.71
C PRO A 61 11.44 -9.69 -2.44
N ARG A 62 12.15 -10.05 -3.50
CA ARG A 62 13.48 -10.66 -3.38
C ARG A 62 14.42 -9.76 -2.61
N ALA A 63 15.30 -10.36 -1.81
CA ALA A 63 16.30 -9.61 -1.06
C ALA A 63 17.17 -8.73 -1.98
N ALA A 64 17.55 -9.25 -3.15
CA ALA A 64 18.35 -8.51 -4.15
C ALA A 64 17.60 -7.33 -4.77
N ASP A 65 16.28 -7.44 -4.93
CA ASP A 65 15.44 -6.43 -5.61
C ASP A 65 14.77 -5.46 -4.62
N TYR A 66 14.89 -5.71 -3.31
CA TYR A 66 14.15 -5.01 -2.26
C TYR A 66 14.31 -3.49 -2.32
N GLY A 67 15.56 -3.01 -2.44
CA GLY A 67 15.86 -1.58 -2.45
C GLY A 67 15.29 -0.88 -3.67
N GLU A 68 15.50 -1.45 -4.87
CA GLU A 68 15.00 -0.88 -6.13
C GLU A 68 13.47 -0.89 -6.19
N LEU A 69 12.85 -1.99 -5.76
CA LEU A 69 11.39 -2.09 -5.70
C LEU A 69 10.81 -1.06 -4.74
N LEU A 70 11.39 -0.92 -3.55
CA LEU A 70 10.90 0.03 -2.56
C LEU A 70 11.07 1.49 -3.04
N ALA A 71 12.21 1.82 -3.64
CA ALA A 71 12.44 3.14 -4.23
C ALA A 71 11.51 3.42 -5.43
N GLY A 72 11.21 2.41 -6.24
CA GLY A 72 10.26 2.51 -7.35
C GLY A 72 8.83 2.76 -6.86
N LEU A 73 8.44 2.13 -5.74
CA LEU A 73 7.16 2.40 -5.09
C LEU A 73 7.12 3.81 -4.48
N ASP A 74 8.19 4.21 -3.77
CA ASP A 74 8.30 5.56 -3.21
C ASP A 74 8.15 6.63 -4.32
N ALA A 75 8.84 6.45 -5.45
CA ALA A 75 8.75 7.36 -6.59
C ALA A 75 7.38 7.36 -7.26
N LEU A 76 6.73 6.20 -7.38
CA LEU A 76 5.39 6.09 -7.95
C LEU A 76 4.34 6.81 -7.09
N GLU A 77 4.44 6.63 -5.77
CA GLU A 77 3.49 7.18 -4.80
C GLU A 77 3.85 8.61 -4.35
N GLY A 78 4.93 9.18 -4.90
CA GLY A 78 5.39 10.54 -4.60
C GLY A 78 5.84 10.72 -3.14
N TYR A 79 6.39 9.66 -2.54
CA TYR A 79 6.91 9.66 -1.18
C TYR A 79 8.42 9.91 -1.16
N THR A 80 8.84 10.95 -0.44
CA THR A 80 10.26 11.25 -0.17
C THR A 80 10.52 11.18 1.34
N PRO A 81 11.42 10.30 1.82
CA PRO A 81 11.77 10.26 3.23
C PRO A 81 12.30 11.61 3.74
N GLY A 82 11.68 12.15 4.80
CA GLY A 82 12.09 13.41 5.42
C GLY A 82 11.42 14.67 4.85
N GLU A 83 10.61 14.55 3.79
CA GLU A 83 9.77 15.62 3.28
C GLU A 83 8.31 15.40 3.68
N PRO A 84 7.50 16.48 3.82
CA PRO A 84 6.07 16.33 4.00
C PRO A 84 5.43 15.53 2.86
N ALA A 85 4.73 14.45 3.20
CA ALA A 85 4.04 13.63 2.22
C ALA A 85 2.96 14.44 1.49
N THR A 86 3.01 14.45 0.17
CA THR A 86 2.04 15.20 -0.66
C THR A 86 0.80 14.36 -0.96
N PHE A 87 0.98 13.06 -1.24
CA PHE A 87 -0.11 12.16 -1.61
C PHE A 87 -0.21 10.98 -0.66
N TYR A 88 0.90 10.27 -0.45
CA TYR A 88 0.94 9.10 0.40
C TYR A 88 2.07 9.16 1.43
N GLU A 89 1.81 8.57 2.60
CA GLU A 89 2.79 8.34 3.65
C GLU A 89 3.05 6.83 3.81
N ARG A 90 4.32 6.44 3.87
CA ARG A 90 4.71 5.04 4.06
C ARG A 90 4.77 4.67 5.54
N CYS A 91 3.84 3.83 5.97
CA CYS A 91 3.67 3.40 7.34
C CYS A 91 3.86 1.88 7.50
N ALA A 92 4.46 1.45 8.61
CA ALA A 92 4.49 0.04 8.96
C ALA A 92 3.19 -0.35 9.67
N ARG A 93 2.44 -1.32 9.14
CA ARG A 93 1.23 -1.86 9.76
C ARG A 93 1.23 -3.38 9.76
N VAL A 94 0.41 -3.95 10.64
CA VAL A 94 0.15 -5.40 10.66
C VAL A 94 -0.95 -5.69 9.65
N VAL A 95 -0.71 -6.67 8.78
CA VAL A 95 -1.69 -7.22 7.85
C VAL A 95 -1.94 -8.69 8.17
N LEU A 96 -3.13 -9.17 7.84
CA LEU A 96 -3.59 -10.52 8.08
C LEU A 96 -3.58 -11.31 6.77
N CYS A 97 -2.76 -12.34 6.69
CA CYS A 97 -2.72 -13.26 5.56
C CYS A 97 -3.92 -14.23 5.60
N ALA A 98 -4.25 -14.84 4.46
CA ALA A 98 -5.36 -15.78 4.35
C ALA A 98 -5.23 -17.01 5.27
N ASP A 99 -4.01 -17.38 5.64
CA ASP A 99 -3.71 -18.48 6.56
C ASP A 99 -3.77 -18.09 8.05
N GLY A 100 -4.17 -16.86 8.36
CA GLY A 100 -4.30 -16.34 9.72
C GLY A 100 -3.02 -15.74 10.30
N ARG A 101 -1.90 -15.71 9.55
CA ARG A 101 -0.67 -15.04 10.01
C ARG A 101 -0.85 -13.53 10.07
N ALA A 102 -0.33 -12.92 11.13
CA ALA A 102 -0.16 -11.48 11.24
C ALA A 102 1.26 -11.09 10.83
N VAL A 103 1.40 -10.29 9.78
CA VAL A 103 2.70 -9.90 9.20
C VAL A 103 2.85 -8.39 9.21
N ARG A 104 4.00 -7.88 9.64
CA ARG A 104 4.32 -6.45 9.56
C ARG A 104 4.76 -6.11 8.13
N ALA A 105 4.09 -5.16 7.50
CA ALA A 105 4.32 -4.74 6.12
C ALA A 105 4.34 -3.21 5.99
N TRP A 106 5.01 -2.72 4.94
CA TRP A 106 4.86 -1.34 4.50
C TRP A 106 3.50 -1.15 3.82
N VAL A 107 2.81 -0.07 4.17
CA VAL A 107 1.55 0.36 3.56
C VAL A 107 1.69 1.85 3.21
N TYR A 108 1.23 2.24 2.03
CA TYR A 108 1.09 3.65 1.67
C TYR A 108 -0.30 4.10 2.08
N PHE A 109 -0.44 5.00 3.04
CA PHE A 109 -1.72 5.64 3.39
C PHE A 109 -1.81 7.01 2.75
N ALA A 110 -3.02 7.52 2.55
CA ALA A 110 -3.19 8.93 2.21
C ALA A 110 -2.48 9.81 3.23
N ALA A 111 -1.70 10.77 2.76
CA ALA A 111 -1.13 11.80 3.62
C ALA A 111 -2.24 12.55 4.35
N GLU A 112 -2.00 12.99 5.58
CA GLU A 112 -3.03 13.58 6.45
C GLU A 112 -3.87 14.71 5.80
N PRO A 113 -3.30 15.65 5.00
CA PRO A 113 -4.11 16.64 4.30
C PRO A 113 -5.10 16.01 3.30
N VAL A 114 -4.68 14.97 2.59
CA VAL A 114 -5.50 14.22 1.63
C VAL A 114 -6.55 13.40 2.38
N ALA A 115 -6.15 12.67 3.43
CA ALA A 115 -7.05 11.89 4.28
C ALA A 115 -8.18 12.75 4.86
N ARG A 116 -7.87 13.96 5.33
CA ARG A 116 -8.86 14.92 5.83
C ARG A 116 -9.84 15.34 4.74
N GLY A 117 -9.35 15.65 3.54
CA GLY A 117 -10.20 15.99 2.39
C GLY A 117 -11.15 14.85 2.02
N LEU A 118 -10.63 13.62 1.96
CA LEU A 118 -11.41 12.42 1.63
C LEU A 118 -12.50 12.13 2.68
N ARG A 119 -12.17 12.22 3.97
CA ARG A 119 -13.14 12.08 5.07
C ARG A 119 -14.24 13.14 5.03
N ALA A 120 -13.89 14.37 4.64
CA ALA A 120 -14.85 15.49 4.55
C ALA A 120 -15.72 15.45 3.29
N GLY A 121 -15.20 14.89 2.19
CA GLY A 121 -15.87 14.83 0.89
C GLY A 121 -16.95 13.75 0.79
N GLY A 122 -16.85 12.69 1.59
CA GLY A 122 -17.75 11.53 1.49
C GLY A 122 -17.50 10.71 0.23
N THR A 123 -17.75 9.41 0.31
CA THR A 123 -17.62 8.43 -0.79
C THR A 123 -18.55 8.72 -1.96
#